data_AF-F0QSF2-F1
#
_entry.id   AF-F0QSF2-F1
#
_cell.length_a   1.000
_cell.length_b   1.000
_cell.length_c   1.000
_cell.angle_alpha   90.00
_cell.angle_beta   90.00
_cell.angle_gamma   90.00
#
_symmetry.space_group_name_H-M   'P 1'
#
loop_
_entity.id
_entity.type
_entity.pdbx_description
1 polymer ?
#
loop_
_entity_poly.entity_id
_entity_poly.type
_entity_poly.pdbx_seq_one_letter_code
_entity_poly.pdbx_strand_id
1 'polypeptide(L)'
;MSAGRDFVNQVIMEIENSILKPLEDIESSAEGILESLAEGMNIEKPKVVATINPTNECTEHVDKDQQCQMVMGKYFAEESIILINYRIDMNTLLHLFAHHVHAVEMGKAKYVRVRRLEELRLPWELRPTEIIAMYRTTQLVRILQPRAWRIYNEEIKPRIREIDEKFSAVRLTVNHLERQVEHVLSDKKPI
;
A
#
# COMPACT_ATOMS: atom_id res chain seq x y z
N MET A 1 35.88 -0.12 -17.03
CA MET A 1 34.80 0.63 -16.36
C MET A 1 33.39 0.25 -16.84
N SER A 2 33.20 -0.66 -17.81
CA SER A 2 31.87 -1.11 -18.27
C SER A 2 31.19 -2.09 -17.31
N ALA A 3 31.92 -3.09 -16.81
CA ALA A 3 31.35 -4.18 -15.99
C ALA A 3 30.61 -3.72 -14.71
N GLY A 4 31.08 -2.66 -14.05
CA GLY A 4 30.39 -2.11 -12.87
C GLY A 4 29.08 -1.37 -13.22
N ARG A 5 29.05 -0.70 -14.37
CA ARG A 5 27.82 -0.06 -14.89
C ARG A 5 26.81 -1.12 -15.35
N ASP A 6 27.30 -2.20 -15.95
CA ASP A 6 26.48 -3.32 -16.41
C ASP A 6 25.80 -4.05 -15.23
N PHE A 7 26.52 -4.23 -14.10
CA PHE A 7 25.95 -4.82 -12.89
C PHE A 7 24.90 -3.93 -12.20
N VAL A 8 25.13 -2.61 -12.10
CA VAL A 8 24.13 -1.67 -11.54
C VAL A 8 22.85 -1.68 -12.36
N ASN A 9 22.96 -1.65 -13.70
CA ASN A 9 21.80 -1.76 -14.58
C ASN A 9 21.05 -3.09 -14.37
N GLN A 10 21.78 -4.19 -14.18
CA GLN A 10 21.16 -5.48 -13.84
C GLN A 10 20.38 -5.42 -12.53
N VAL A 11 20.94 -4.82 -11.47
CA VAL A 11 20.26 -4.65 -10.18
C VAL A 11 18.98 -3.81 -10.33
N ILE A 12 19.05 -2.69 -11.07
CA ILE A 12 17.89 -1.82 -11.30
C ILE A 12 16.80 -2.56 -12.08
N MET A 13 17.15 -3.23 -13.17
CA MET A 13 16.18 -4.03 -13.95
C MET A 13 15.55 -5.14 -13.12
N GLU A 14 16.31 -5.75 -12.20
CA GLU A 14 15.78 -6.77 -11.30
C GLU A 14 14.78 -6.16 -10.30
N ILE A 15 15.05 -4.98 -9.74
CA ILE A 15 14.09 -4.25 -8.89
C ILE A 15 12.82 -3.90 -9.69
N GLU A 16 12.98 -3.35 -10.90
CA GLU A 16 11.88 -2.95 -11.77
C GLU A 16 10.98 -4.14 -12.11
N ASN A 17 11.55 -5.24 -12.61
CA ASN A 17 10.78 -6.38 -13.10
C ASN A 17 10.22 -7.27 -12.00
N SER A 18 10.93 -7.38 -10.87
CA SER A 18 10.57 -8.33 -9.81
C SER A 18 9.75 -7.69 -8.70
N ILE A 19 9.82 -6.37 -8.53
CA ILE A 19 9.11 -5.65 -7.46
C ILE A 19 8.19 -4.56 -8.01
N LEU A 20 8.72 -3.56 -8.71
CA LEU A 20 7.93 -2.38 -9.07
C LEU A 20 6.80 -2.70 -10.04
N LYS A 21 7.08 -3.44 -11.11
CA LYS A 21 6.05 -3.83 -12.09
C LYS A 21 4.96 -4.72 -11.47
N PRO A 22 5.26 -5.76 -10.68
CA PRO A 22 4.22 -6.48 -9.94
C PRO A 22 3.40 -5.61 -8.98
N LEU A 23 3.99 -4.58 -8.36
CA LEU A 23 3.23 -3.61 -7.55
C LEU A 23 2.27 -2.79 -8.41
N GLU A 24 2.72 -2.26 -9.56
CA GLU A 24 1.88 -1.52 -10.51
C GLU A 24 0.74 -2.38 -11.07
N ASP A 25 1.00 -3.67 -11.32
CA ASP A 25 -0.04 -4.63 -11.71
C ASP A 25 -1.09 -4.80 -10.58
N ILE A 26 -0.67 -4.90 -9.32
CA ILE A 26 -1.58 -4.97 -8.16
C ILE A 26 -2.40 -3.68 -8.04
N GLU A 27 -1.77 -2.51 -8.20
CA GLU A 27 -2.45 -1.20 -8.20
C GLU A 27 -3.54 -1.18 -9.28
N SER A 28 -3.19 -1.53 -10.52
CA SER A 28 -4.11 -1.52 -11.66
C SER A 28 -5.31 -2.45 -11.44
N SER A 29 -5.08 -3.69 -10.98
CA SER A 29 -6.17 -4.63 -10.70
C SER A 29 -7.03 -4.20 -9.52
N ALA A 30 -6.44 -3.63 -8.47
CA ALA A 30 -7.18 -3.09 -7.32
C ALA A 30 -8.03 -1.88 -7.75
N GLU A 31 -7.49 -0.98 -8.56
CA GLU A 31 -8.23 0.14 -9.13
C GLU A 31 -9.41 -0.33 -9.98
N GLY A 32 -9.25 -1.37 -10.80
CA GLY A 32 -10.37 -1.94 -11.59
C GLY A 32 -11.51 -2.50 -10.73
N ILE A 33 -11.19 -3.05 -9.55
CA ILE A 33 -12.20 -3.46 -8.56
C ILE A 33 -12.93 -2.23 -8.01
N LEU A 34 -12.18 -1.20 -7.61
CA LEU A 34 -12.75 0.01 -7.00
C LEU A 34 -13.53 0.87 -8.00
N GLU A 35 -13.12 0.90 -9.26
CA GLU A 35 -13.79 1.60 -10.35
C GLU A 35 -15.24 1.14 -10.50
N SER A 36 -15.44 -0.18 -10.57
CA SER A 36 -16.78 -0.78 -10.67
C SER A 36 -17.71 -0.37 -9.51
N LEU A 37 -17.15 -0.20 -8.31
CA LEU A 37 -17.92 0.25 -7.14
C LEU A 37 -18.18 1.77 -7.18
N ALA A 38 -17.15 2.55 -7.50
CA ALA A 38 -17.22 4.01 -7.57
C ALA A 38 -18.25 4.47 -8.61
N GLU A 39 -18.26 3.83 -9.79
CA GLU A 39 -19.27 4.04 -10.83
C GLU A 39 -20.68 3.74 -10.33
N GLY A 40 -20.87 2.59 -9.68
CA GLY A 40 -22.18 2.19 -9.13
C GLY A 40 -22.69 3.14 -8.03
N MET A 41 -21.80 3.85 -7.36
CA MET A 41 -22.11 4.83 -6.32
C MET A 41 -22.09 6.29 -6.84
N ASN A 42 -21.74 6.50 -8.10
CA ASN A 42 -21.56 7.82 -8.72
C ASN A 42 -20.61 8.73 -7.93
N ILE A 43 -19.46 8.20 -7.53
CA ILE A 43 -18.39 8.95 -6.86
C ILE A 43 -17.08 8.85 -7.66
N GLU A 44 -16.18 9.80 -7.43
CA GLU A 44 -14.81 9.75 -7.95
C GLU A 44 -14.10 8.50 -7.42
N LYS A 45 -13.32 7.80 -8.25
CA LYS A 45 -12.50 6.67 -7.83
C LYS A 45 -11.21 7.18 -7.16
N PRO A 46 -10.76 6.61 -6.03
CA PRO A 46 -9.44 6.93 -5.49
C PRO A 46 -8.32 6.33 -6.35
N LYS A 47 -7.12 6.90 -6.24
CA LYS A 47 -5.89 6.27 -6.75
C LYS A 47 -5.44 5.20 -5.76
N VAL A 48 -4.89 4.08 -6.24
CA VAL A 48 -4.25 3.06 -5.40
C VAL A 48 -2.73 3.16 -5.56
N VAL A 49 -2.01 3.00 -4.46
CA VAL A 49 -0.55 2.86 -4.44
C VAL A 49 -0.21 1.63 -3.63
N ALA A 50 0.56 0.70 -4.20
CA ALA A 50 1.00 -0.52 -3.54
C ALA A 50 2.42 -0.34 -2.97
N THR A 51 2.66 -0.88 -1.78
CA THR A 51 3.96 -0.78 -1.11
C THR A 51 4.39 -2.11 -0.49
N ILE A 52 5.69 -2.36 -0.51
CA ILE A 52 6.33 -3.41 0.28
C ILE A 52 6.68 -2.93 1.69
N ASN A 53 6.63 -1.62 1.95
CA ASN A 53 7.04 -1.05 3.22
C ASN A 53 6.00 -1.34 4.31
N PRO A 54 6.46 -1.51 5.56
CA PRO A 54 5.60 -1.47 6.74
C PRO A 54 4.72 -0.22 6.75
N THR A 55 3.42 -0.38 6.98
CA THR A 55 2.47 0.73 7.17
C THR A 55 1.91 0.65 8.60
N ASN A 56 1.66 1.81 9.21
CA ASN A 56 1.06 1.91 10.54
C ASN A 56 -0.11 2.89 10.55
N GLU A 57 -0.93 2.82 11.59
CA GLU A 57 -2.14 3.62 11.74
C GLU A 57 -1.90 5.11 12.01
N CYS A 58 -0.69 5.49 12.38
CA CYS A 58 -0.33 6.83 12.83
C CYS A 58 0.07 7.75 11.65
N THR A 59 -0.17 9.05 11.78
CA THR A 59 0.01 10.05 10.70
C THR A 59 1.37 10.73 10.70
N GLU A 60 2.01 10.93 11.85
CA GLU A 60 3.37 11.43 11.98
C GLU A 60 3.79 11.36 13.46
N HIS A 61 5.05 11.00 13.71
CA HIS A 61 5.74 11.11 15.01
C HIS A 61 5.05 10.43 16.18
N VAL A 62 5.48 9.20 16.44
CA VAL A 62 5.10 8.52 17.67
C VAL A 62 6.36 8.29 18.48
N ASP A 63 6.38 8.94 19.66
CA ASP A 63 7.33 8.68 20.74
C ASP A 63 7.53 7.17 20.91
N LYS A 64 8.74 6.76 21.29
CA LYS A 64 9.15 5.35 21.42
C LYS A 64 8.22 4.48 22.29
N ASP A 65 7.30 5.08 23.04
CA ASP A 65 6.40 4.45 23.99
C ASP A 65 4.93 4.31 23.54
N GLN A 66 4.53 4.90 22.40
CA GLN A 66 3.18 4.69 21.85
C GLN A 66 3.22 3.58 20.78
N GLN A 67 2.53 2.48 21.05
CA GLN A 67 2.47 1.32 20.17
C GLN A 67 1.46 1.57 19.04
N CYS A 68 1.90 2.16 17.93
CA CYS A 68 1.08 2.20 16.72
C CYS A 68 0.89 0.77 16.18
N GLN A 69 -0.35 0.41 15.89
CA GLN A 69 -0.64 -0.86 15.25
C GLN A 69 -0.15 -0.86 13.80
N MET A 70 0.44 -1.99 13.41
CA MET A 70 0.75 -2.29 12.02
C MET A 70 -0.55 -2.50 11.25
N VAL A 71 -0.70 -1.82 10.12
CA VAL A 71 -1.90 -1.91 9.28
C VAL A 71 -1.54 -2.31 7.86
N MET A 72 -2.48 -2.96 7.18
CA MET A 72 -2.31 -3.44 5.81
C MET A 72 -2.56 -2.36 4.74
N GLY A 73 -2.92 -1.16 5.14
CA GLY A 73 -3.05 -0.01 4.24
C GLY A 73 -3.58 1.22 4.95
N LYS A 74 -3.63 2.35 4.23
CA LYS A 74 -4.03 3.66 4.74
C LYS A 74 -4.73 4.46 3.66
N TYR A 75 -5.77 5.19 4.05
CA TYR A 75 -6.45 6.14 3.17
C TYR A 75 -5.99 7.58 3.47
N PHE A 76 -5.51 8.25 2.43
CA PHE A 76 -5.10 9.65 2.43
C PHE A 76 -6.21 10.48 1.77
N ALA A 77 -7.02 11.13 2.61
CA ALA A 77 -8.26 11.74 2.17
C ALA A 77 -8.07 13.04 1.37
N GLU A 78 -6.97 13.76 1.57
CA GLU A 78 -6.70 15.01 0.84
C GLU A 78 -6.34 14.72 -0.62
N GLU A 79 -5.52 13.69 -0.84
CA GLU A 79 -5.03 13.26 -2.15
C GLU A 79 -5.93 12.22 -2.81
N SER A 80 -6.89 11.67 -2.07
CA SER A 80 -7.74 10.55 -2.52
C SER A 80 -6.91 9.33 -2.93
N ILE A 81 -5.90 9.01 -2.10
CA ILE A 81 -5.00 7.88 -2.31
C ILE A 81 -5.31 6.79 -1.29
N ILE A 82 -5.47 5.56 -1.77
CA ILE A 82 -5.46 4.35 -0.96
C ILE A 82 -4.07 3.72 -1.09
N LEU A 83 -3.28 3.78 -0.02
CA LEU A 83 -2.04 3.02 0.10
C LEU A 83 -2.35 1.61 0.60
N ILE A 84 -1.88 0.59 -0.11
CA ILE A 84 -2.02 -0.81 0.28
C ILE A 84 -0.65 -1.45 0.44
N ASN A 85 -0.47 -2.27 1.47
CA ASN A 85 0.63 -3.21 1.47
C ASN A 85 0.37 -4.25 0.36
N TYR A 86 1.40 -4.68 -0.36
CA TYR A 86 1.21 -5.63 -1.47
C TYR A 86 0.49 -6.92 -1.05
N ARG A 87 0.62 -7.38 0.21
CA ARG A 87 -0.09 -8.54 0.75
C ARG A 87 -1.55 -8.24 1.14
N ILE A 88 -2.18 -7.24 0.53
CA ILE A 88 -3.54 -6.80 0.80
C ILE A 88 -4.55 -7.94 0.61
N ASP A 89 -5.61 -7.95 1.42
CA ASP A 89 -6.79 -8.77 1.17
C ASP A 89 -8.00 -7.94 0.70
N MET A 90 -8.98 -8.61 0.11
CA MET A 90 -10.19 -7.96 -0.38
C MET A 90 -10.92 -7.17 0.72
N ASN A 91 -10.96 -7.71 1.94
CA ASN A 91 -11.65 -7.05 3.05
C ASN A 91 -10.99 -5.70 3.38
N THR A 92 -9.67 -5.66 3.44
CA THR A 92 -8.91 -4.45 3.70
C THR A 92 -9.04 -3.45 2.55
N LEU A 93 -8.98 -3.91 1.30
CA LEU A 93 -9.19 -3.04 0.14
C LEU A 93 -10.57 -2.35 0.20
N LEU A 94 -11.62 -3.11 0.49
CA LEU A 94 -12.98 -2.59 0.63
C LEU A 94 -13.14 -1.68 1.85
N HIS A 95 -12.43 -1.95 2.95
CA HIS A 95 -12.40 -1.09 4.15
C HIS A 95 -11.77 0.28 3.86
N LEU A 96 -10.65 0.29 3.12
CA LEU A 96 -10.02 1.54 2.69
C LEU A 96 -10.89 2.31 1.71
N PHE A 97 -11.61 1.60 0.82
CA PHE A 97 -12.59 2.23 -0.05
C PHE A 97 -13.81 2.76 0.72
N ALA A 98 -14.26 2.09 1.78
CA ALA A 98 -15.32 2.58 2.65
C ALA A 98 -14.97 3.93 3.31
N HIS A 99 -13.71 4.09 3.71
CA HIS A 99 -13.18 5.39 4.16
C HIS A 99 -13.24 6.45 3.08
N HIS A 100 -12.90 6.10 1.84
CA HIS A 100 -13.02 7.01 0.70
C HIS A 100 -14.46 7.45 0.45
N VAL A 101 -15.41 6.50 0.38
CA VAL A 101 -16.85 6.80 0.23
C VAL A 101 -17.32 7.76 1.34
N HIS A 102 -16.99 7.47 2.59
CA HIS A 102 -17.38 8.31 3.73
C HIS A 102 -16.77 9.72 3.63
N ALA A 103 -15.52 9.83 3.18
CA ALA A 103 -14.86 11.12 2.99
C ALA A 103 -15.50 11.94 1.85
N VAL A 104 -15.91 11.30 0.75
CA VAL A 104 -16.62 11.96 -0.35
C VAL A 104 -17.98 12.47 0.13
N GLU A 105 -18.78 11.63 0.80
CA GLU A 105 -20.10 12.00 1.30
C GLU A 105 -20.07 13.12 2.34
N MET A 106 -19.10 13.10 3.25
CA MET A 106 -18.98 14.12 4.31
C MET A 106 -18.28 15.40 3.83
N GLY A 107 -17.56 15.33 2.72
CA GLY A 107 -16.58 16.32 2.27
C GLY A 107 -15.19 16.06 2.85
N LYS A 108 -14.20 15.86 1.97
CA LYS A 108 -12.83 15.42 2.29
C LYS A 108 -12.17 16.25 3.40
N ALA A 109 -12.25 17.59 3.33
CA ALA A 109 -11.69 18.47 4.36
C ALA A 109 -12.35 18.31 5.75
N LYS A 110 -13.66 18.12 5.81
CA LYS A 110 -14.37 17.85 7.07
C LYS A 110 -13.96 16.49 7.62
N TYR A 111 -13.79 15.49 6.75
CA TYR A 111 -13.38 14.14 7.11
C TYR A 111 -11.98 14.10 7.73
N VAL A 112 -11.00 14.78 7.12
CA VAL A 112 -9.65 14.92 7.68
C VAL A 112 -9.70 15.54 9.08
N ARG A 113 -10.46 16.63 9.26
CA ARG A 113 -10.60 17.29 10.56
C ARG A 113 -11.22 16.37 11.61
N VAL A 114 -12.24 15.59 11.24
CA VAL A 114 -12.89 14.64 12.17
C VAL A 114 -11.93 13.53 12.55
N ARG A 115 -11.26 12.87 11.59
CA ARG A 115 -10.27 11.82 11.89
C ARG A 115 -9.17 12.30 12.81
N ARG A 116 -8.63 13.50 12.57
CA ARG A 116 -7.59 14.08 13.43
C ARG A 116 -8.09 14.29 14.86
N LEU A 117 -9.33 14.74 15.04
CA LEU A 117 -9.91 14.90 16.38
C LEU A 117 -10.18 13.56 17.06
N GLU A 118 -10.59 12.53 16.31
CA GLU A 118 -10.74 11.17 16.82
C GLU A 118 -9.40 10.56 17.24
N GLU A 119 -8.36 10.73 16.41
CA GLU A 119 -6.98 10.31 16.70
C GLU A 119 -6.45 10.86 18.03
N LEU A 120 -6.74 12.13 18.32
CA LEU A 120 -6.30 12.78 19.55
C LEU A 120 -7.09 12.37 20.80
N ARG A 121 -8.27 11.76 20.62
CA ARG A 121 -9.24 11.53 21.72
C ARG A 121 -9.50 10.07 22.01
N LEU A 122 -9.36 9.20 21.01
CA LEU A 122 -9.84 7.83 21.03
C LEU A 122 -8.77 6.87 20.49
N PRO A 123 -8.62 5.69 21.12
CA PRO A 123 -7.87 4.59 20.52
C PRO A 123 -8.56 4.14 19.23
N TRP A 124 -7.79 3.54 18.32
CA TRP A 124 -8.20 3.22 16.95
C TRP A 124 -9.55 2.52 16.86
N GLU A 125 -9.75 1.47 17.66
CA GLU A 125 -10.92 0.61 17.65
C GLU A 125 -12.21 1.30 18.12
N LEU A 126 -12.09 2.46 18.78
CA LEU A 126 -13.24 3.24 19.25
C LEU A 126 -13.55 4.45 18.36
N ARG A 127 -12.78 4.68 17.29
CA ARG A 127 -12.96 5.84 16.40
C ARG A 127 -14.25 5.67 15.56
N PRO A 128 -15.22 6.61 15.66
CA PRO A 128 -16.44 6.54 14.86
C PRO A 128 -16.18 6.41 13.35
N THR A 129 -15.15 7.06 12.80
CA THR A 129 -14.82 6.91 11.38
C THR A 129 -14.43 5.48 11.00
N GLU A 130 -13.71 4.75 11.87
CA GLU A 130 -13.37 3.33 11.65
C GLU A 130 -14.59 2.42 11.77
N ILE A 131 -15.45 2.65 12.77
CA ILE A 131 -16.70 1.87 12.95
C ILE A 131 -17.61 2.04 11.73
N ILE A 132 -17.74 3.27 11.22
CA ILE A 132 -18.51 3.56 9.99
C ILE A 132 -17.91 2.85 8.79
N ALA A 133 -16.58 2.86 8.65
CA ALA A 133 -15.89 2.15 7.58
C ALA A 133 -16.16 0.64 7.65
N MET A 134 -16.04 0.01 8.83
CA MET A 134 -16.35 -1.41 9.01
C MET A 134 -17.79 -1.78 8.60
N TYR A 135 -18.76 -0.97 9.00
CA TYR A 135 -20.16 -1.17 8.60
C TYR A 135 -20.33 -1.05 7.08
N ARG A 136 -19.72 -0.04 6.47
CA ARG A 136 -19.77 0.18 5.02
C ARG A 136 -19.05 -0.90 4.24
N THR A 137 -17.94 -1.45 4.74
CA THR A 137 -17.27 -2.62 4.14
C THR A 137 -18.25 -3.77 3.97
N THR A 138 -19.08 -4.03 4.99
CA THR A 138 -20.11 -5.07 4.90
C THR A 138 -21.14 -4.79 3.80
N GLN A 139 -21.52 -3.52 3.62
CA GLN A 139 -22.42 -3.11 2.53
C GLN A 139 -21.77 -3.27 1.16
N LEU A 140 -20.51 -2.85 1.02
CA LEU A 140 -19.73 -2.97 -0.21
C LEU A 140 -19.56 -4.43 -0.64
N VAL A 141 -19.25 -5.33 0.29
CA VAL A 141 -19.16 -6.77 0.02
C VAL A 141 -20.44 -7.32 -0.59
N ARG A 142 -21.62 -6.87 -0.14
CA ARG A 142 -22.93 -7.36 -0.62
C ARG A 142 -23.24 -6.92 -2.04
N ILE A 143 -22.72 -5.77 -2.47
CA ILE A 143 -22.95 -5.23 -3.82
C ILE A 143 -21.78 -5.55 -4.77
N LEU A 144 -20.71 -6.17 -4.27
CA LEU A 144 -19.53 -6.49 -5.04
C LEU A 144 -19.85 -7.54 -6.11
N GLN A 145 -19.52 -7.24 -7.36
CA GLN A 145 -19.75 -8.17 -8.46
C GLN A 145 -18.81 -9.39 -8.38
N PRO A 146 -19.23 -10.59 -8.82
CA PRO A 146 -18.36 -11.78 -8.85
C PRO A 146 -17.07 -11.59 -9.66
N ARG A 147 -17.06 -10.65 -10.62
CA ARG A 147 -15.86 -10.30 -11.39
C ARG A 147 -14.74 -9.74 -10.50
N ALA A 148 -15.06 -8.95 -9.48
CA ALA A 148 -14.05 -8.38 -8.57
C ALA A 148 -13.30 -9.46 -7.79
N TRP A 149 -14.01 -10.51 -7.36
CA TRP A 149 -13.38 -11.68 -6.71
C TRP A 149 -12.47 -12.44 -7.67
N ARG A 150 -12.83 -12.53 -8.95
CA ARG A 150 -11.96 -13.12 -9.98
C ARG A 150 -10.69 -12.30 -10.16
N ILE A 151 -10.80 -10.98 -10.36
CA ILE A 151 -9.65 -10.07 -10.45
C ILE A 151 -8.71 -10.27 -9.25
N TYR A 152 -9.24 -10.27 -8.03
CA TYR A 152 -8.41 -10.46 -6.84
C TYR A 152 -7.72 -11.83 -6.79
N ASN A 153 -8.42 -12.91 -7.16
CA ASN A 153 -7.85 -14.26 -7.09
C ASN A 153 -6.90 -14.59 -8.25
N GLU A 154 -7.17 -14.05 -9.44
CA GLU A 154 -6.49 -14.42 -10.69
C GLU A 154 -5.43 -13.39 -11.11
N GLU A 155 -5.53 -12.14 -10.65
CA GLU A 155 -4.58 -11.07 -11.00
C GLU A 155 -3.76 -10.61 -9.79
N ILE A 156 -4.41 -10.29 -8.66
CA ILE A 156 -3.69 -9.75 -7.48
C ILE A 156 -2.90 -10.85 -6.76
N LYS A 157 -3.54 -11.94 -6.32
CA LYS A 157 -2.87 -13.00 -5.55
C LYS A 157 -1.62 -13.59 -6.23
N PRO A 158 -1.60 -13.84 -7.56
CA PRO A 158 -0.39 -14.30 -8.23
C PRO A 158 0.77 -13.31 -8.15
N ARG A 159 0.50 -11.99 -8.25
CA ARG A 159 1.53 -10.95 -8.11
C ARG A 159 2.09 -10.86 -6.69
N ILE A 160 1.25 -11.08 -5.68
CA ILE A 160 1.71 -11.19 -4.29
C ILE A 160 2.74 -12.30 -4.15
N ARG A 161 2.43 -13.50 -4.70
CA ARG A 161 3.35 -14.64 -4.67
C ARG A 161 4.64 -14.37 -5.45
N GLU A 162 4.53 -13.74 -6.62
CA GLU A 162 5.69 -13.36 -7.42
C GLU A 162 6.65 -12.44 -6.65
N ILE A 163 6.11 -11.43 -5.95
CA ILE A 163 6.91 -10.55 -5.09
C ILE A 163 7.52 -11.36 -3.94
N ASP A 164 6.73 -12.16 -3.23
CA ASP A 164 7.20 -12.97 -2.10
C ASP A 164 8.39 -13.89 -2.47
N GLU A 165 8.31 -14.54 -3.63
CA GLU A 165 9.33 -15.45 -4.14
C GLU A 165 10.62 -14.71 -4.55
N LYS A 166 10.48 -13.53 -5.17
CA LYS A 166 11.62 -12.80 -5.74
C LYS A 166 12.27 -11.82 -4.77
N PHE A 167 11.54 -11.36 -3.75
CA PHE A 167 12.01 -10.30 -2.84
C PHE A 167 13.34 -10.62 -2.17
N SER A 168 13.51 -11.86 -1.70
CA SER A 168 14.76 -12.29 -1.07
C SER A 168 15.94 -12.27 -2.06
N ALA A 169 15.71 -12.67 -3.32
CA ALA A 169 16.74 -12.67 -4.35
C ALA A 169 17.16 -11.23 -4.73
N VAL A 170 16.19 -10.33 -4.94
CA VAL A 170 16.43 -8.90 -5.20
C VAL A 170 17.26 -8.29 -4.06
N ARG A 171 16.89 -8.57 -2.80
CA ARG A 171 17.61 -8.08 -1.63
C ARG A 171 19.05 -8.59 -1.57
N LEU A 172 19.30 -9.85 -1.94
CA LEU A 172 20.66 -10.39 -2.02
C LEU A 172 21.51 -9.69 -3.08
N THR A 173 20.95 -9.39 -4.26
CA THR A 173 21.64 -8.67 -5.33
C THR A 173 22.02 -7.25 -4.91
N VAL A 174 21.12 -6.53 -4.23
CA VAL A 174 21.39 -5.20 -3.67
C VAL A 174 22.46 -5.26 -2.59
N ASN A 175 22.38 -6.22 -1.66
CA ASN A 175 23.40 -6.40 -0.61
C ASN A 175 24.79 -6.72 -1.21
N HIS A 176 24.84 -7.41 -2.36
CA HIS A 176 26.11 -7.65 -3.05
C HIS A 176 26.71 -6.33 -3.59
N LEU A 177 25.88 -5.46 -4.16
CA LEU A 177 26.30 -4.12 -4.58
C LEU A 177 26.80 -3.29 -3.39
N GLU A 178 26.10 -3.32 -2.26
CA GLU A 178 26.51 -2.63 -1.03
C GLU A 178 27.89 -3.09 -0.56
N ARG A 179 28.14 -4.40 -0.49
CA ARG A 179 29.45 -4.95 -0.12
C ARG A 179 30.57 -4.56 -1.08
N GLN A 180 30.28 -4.48 -2.39
CA GLN A 180 31.27 -4.01 -3.36
C GLN A 180 31.64 -2.55 -3.10
N VAL A 181 30.66 -1.70 -2.77
CA VAL A 181 30.90 -0.30 -2.40
C VAL A 181 31.72 -0.23 -1.12
N GLU A 182 31.36 -0.99 -0.08
CA GLU A 182 32.11 -1.04 1.18
C GLU A 182 33.57 -1.45 0.97
N HIS A 183 33.83 -2.45 0.12
CA HIS A 183 35.20 -2.90 -0.19
C HIS A 183 36.03 -1.81 -0.89
N VAL A 184 35.45 -1.11 -1.87
CA VAL A 184 36.12 0.01 -2.55
C VAL A 184 36.42 1.15 -1.57
N LEU A 185 35.51 1.41 -0.61
CA LEU A 185 35.72 2.42 0.42
C LEU A 185 36.78 2.00 1.45
N SER A 186 36.84 0.71 1.81
CA SER A 186 37.86 0.20 2.74
C SER A 186 39.26 0.25 2.16
N ASP A 187 39.41 -0.05 0.87
CA ASP A 187 40.71 -0.04 0.16
C ASP A 187 41.27 1.37 -0.04
N LYS A 188 40.43 2.40 0.09
CA LYS A 188 40.81 3.81 0.00
C LYS A 188 41.09 4.48 1.34
N LYS A 189 40.96 3.78 2.48
CA LYS A 189 41.40 4.32 3.76
C LYS A 189 42.94 4.35 3.80
N PRO A 190 43.57 5.50 4.02
CA PRO A 190 45.02 5.53 4.24
C PRO A 190 45.34 4.83 5.56
N ILE A 191 46.44 4.06 5.55
CA ILE A 191 47.06 3.46 6.75
C ILE A 191 47.46 4.57 7.72
#